data_AF-A0A9P4N9T9-F1
#
_entry.id   AF-A0A9P4N9T9-F1
#
_cell.length_a   1.000
_cell.length_b   1.000
_cell.length_c   1.000
_cell.angle_alpha   90.00
_cell.angle_beta   90.00
_cell.angle_gamma   90.00
#
_symmetry.space_group_name_H-M   'P 1'
#
loop_
_entity.id
_entity.type
_entity.pdbx_description
1 polymer ?
#
loop_
_entity_poly.entity_id
_entity_poly.type
_entity_poly.pdbx_seq_one_letter_code
_entity_poly.pdbx_strand_id
1 'polypeptide(L)'
;MPAVVGPHNLPAIPDEKLIEALESPRDRLFVLKLEQDFIDFIKDSRENELSLPNCNTFYRMLAHRLADYYLLGHVVDNTMTGVKITRTPYCRM
;
A
#
# COMPACT_ATOMS: atom_id res chain seq x y z
N MET A 1 3.57 -31.10 -3.94
CA MET A 1 4.46 -29.99 -3.59
C MET A 1 3.67 -28.70 -3.77
N PRO A 2 3.40 -27.89 -2.74
CA PRO A 2 2.83 -26.57 -2.96
C PRO A 2 3.98 -25.59 -3.23
N ALA A 3 3.87 -24.82 -4.30
CA ALA A 3 4.82 -23.77 -4.63
C ALA A 3 4.76 -22.70 -3.52
N VAL A 4 5.85 -22.57 -2.77
CA VAL A 4 6.08 -21.45 -1.87
C VAL A 4 6.17 -20.19 -2.71
N VAL A 5 5.11 -19.38 -2.68
CA VAL A 5 5.11 -18.02 -3.23
C VAL A 5 5.91 -17.18 -2.24
N GLY A 6 7.21 -17.07 -2.46
CA GLY A 6 8.07 -16.19 -1.66
C GLY A 6 7.71 -14.71 -1.88
N PRO A 7 7.89 -13.82 -0.89
CA PRO A 7 7.42 -12.43 -0.90
C PRO A 7 8.25 -11.49 -1.79
N HIS A 8 8.93 -12.01 -2.83
CA HIS A 8 10.00 -11.30 -3.54
C HIS A 8 9.79 -11.14 -5.05
N ASN A 9 8.60 -11.45 -5.58
CA ASN A 9 8.35 -11.33 -7.02
C ASN A 9 6.98 -10.73 -7.37
N LEU A 10 6.58 -9.69 -6.63
CA LEU A 10 5.48 -8.85 -7.09
C LEU A 10 5.94 -8.17 -8.39
N PRO A 11 5.24 -8.36 -9.52
CA PRO A 11 5.62 -7.72 -10.76
C PRO A 11 5.62 -6.20 -10.57
N ALA A 12 6.56 -5.50 -11.20
CA ALA A 12 6.61 -4.04 -11.27
C ALA A 12 5.40 -3.40 -11.98
N ILE A 13 4.33 -4.16 -12.16
CA ILE A 13 3.12 -3.82 -12.90
C ILE A 13 2.08 -3.40 -11.85
N PRO A 14 1.52 -2.18 -11.94
CA PRO A 14 0.42 -1.76 -11.07
C PRO A 14 -0.75 -2.75 -11.15
N ASP A 15 -1.33 -3.11 -10.00
CA ASP A 15 -2.50 -3.99 -9.92
C ASP A 15 -3.68 -3.38 -10.71
N GLU A 16 -4.46 -4.22 -11.40
CA GLU A 16 -5.60 -3.77 -12.23
C GLU A 16 -6.56 -2.88 -11.44
N LYS A 17 -6.73 -3.13 -10.13
CA LYS A 17 -7.61 -2.32 -9.28
C LYS A 17 -7.05 -0.93 -8.99
N LEU A 18 -5.73 -0.76 -8.96
CA LEU A 18 -5.12 0.56 -8.88
C LEU A 18 -5.36 1.33 -10.19
N ILE A 19 -5.20 0.65 -11.33
CA ILE A 19 -5.43 1.24 -12.65
C ILE A 19 -6.89 1.70 -12.78
N GLU A 20 -7.84 0.84 -12.44
CA GLU A 20 -9.28 1.15 -12.45
C GLU A 20 -9.60 2.34 -11.50
N ALA A 21 -9.00 2.38 -10.31
CA ALA A 21 -9.18 3.50 -9.39
C ALA A 21 -8.64 4.83 -9.93
N LEU A 22 -7.58 4.80 -10.75
CA LEU A 22 -7.04 6.00 -11.39
C LEU A 22 -7.94 6.55 -12.50
N GLU A 23 -8.84 5.73 -13.08
CA GLU A 23 -9.82 6.18 -14.07
C GLU A 23 -10.97 6.99 -13.43
N SER A 24 -11.33 6.66 -12.19
CA SER A 24 -12.34 7.39 -11.41
C SER A 24 -11.74 8.68 -10.83
N PRO A 25 -12.28 9.87 -11.13
CA PRO A 25 -11.74 11.14 -10.60
C PRO A 25 -11.70 11.20 -9.07
N ARG A 26 -12.68 10.54 -8.43
CA ARG A 26 -12.80 10.50 -6.97
C ARG A 26 -11.76 9.55 -6.36
N ASP A 27 -11.64 8.35 -6.91
CA ASP A 27 -10.73 7.33 -6.36
C ASP A 27 -9.28 7.63 -6.71
N ARG A 28 -9.03 8.23 -7.88
CA ARG A 28 -7.72 8.76 -8.26
C ARG A 28 -7.17 9.73 -7.23
N LEU A 29 -7.99 10.64 -6.71
CA LEU A 29 -7.54 11.59 -5.69
C LEU A 29 -7.10 10.86 -4.40
N PHE A 30 -7.81 9.81 -4.01
CA PHE A 30 -7.43 8.98 -2.86
C PHE A 30 -6.10 8.26 -3.12
N VAL A 31 -5.96 7.60 -4.28
CA VAL A 31 -4.74 6.85 -4.65
C VAL A 31 -3.52 7.77 -4.71
N LEU A 32 -3.63 8.94 -5.35
CA LEU A 32 -2.53 9.90 -5.44
C LEU A 32 -2.13 10.46 -4.06
N LYS A 33 -3.11 10.74 -3.20
CA LYS A 33 -2.80 11.19 -1.83
C LYS A 33 -2.09 10.10 -1.04
N LEU A 34 -2.57 8.87 -1.16
CA LEU A 34 -1.96 7.72 -0.49
C LEU A 34 -0.53 7.45 -1.01
N GLU A 35 -0.31 7.57 -2.32
CA GLU A 35 1.02 7.46 -2.92
C GLU A 35 1.97 8.52 -2.36
N GLN A 36 1.52 9.77 -2.25
CA GLN A 36 2.31 10.84 -1.65
C GLN A 36 2.65 10.54 -0.18
N ASP A 37 1.67 10.08 0.62
CA ASP A 37 1.89 9.68 2.01
C ASP A 37 2.95 8.56 2.11
N PHE A 38 2.94 7.60 1.19
CA PHE A 38 3.93 6.51 1.14
C PHE A 38 5.31 7.03 0.74
N ILE A 39 5.41 7.88 -0.29
CA ILE A 39 6.67 8.48 -0.72
C ILE A 39 7.30 9.28 0.42
N ASP A 40 6.50 10.08 1.12
CA ASP A 40 6.99 10.89 2.24
C ASP A 40 7.42 10.00 3.41
N PHE A 41 6.68 8.93 3.70
CA PHE A 41 7.05 7.94 4.70
C PHE A 41 8.34 7.17 4.37
N ILE A 42 8.60 6.85 3.11
CA ILE A 42 9.84 6.16 2.72
C ILE A 42 11.02 7.14 2.71
N LYS A 43 10.80 8.40 2.35
CA LYS A 43 11.84 9.45 2.39
C LYS A 43 12.20 9.86 3.81
N ASP A 44 11.22 9.91 4.70
CA ASP A 44 11.42 10.34 6.08
C ASP A 44 11.63 9.15 7.02
N SER A 45 12.87 8.96 7.49
CA SER A 45 13.23 7.84 8.37
C SER A 45 12.95 8.08 9.85
N ARG A 46 12.15 9.10 10.21
CA ARG A 46 11.82 9.36 11.62
C ARG A 46 10.79 8.37 12.16
N GLU A 47 9.84 7.95 11.33
CA GLU A 47 8.77 7.03 11.71
C GLU A 47 9.03 5.62 11.13
N ASN A 48 8.90 4.59 11.97
CA ASN A 48 9.03 3.19 11.53
C ASN A 48 7.73 2.63 10.96
N GLU A 49 6.60 3.25 11.29
CA GLU A 49 5.26 2.84 10.90
C GLU A 49 4.39 4.03 10.51
N LEU A 50 3.52 3.84 9.52
CA LEU A 50 2.52 4.80 9.09
C LEU A 50 1.14 4.19 9.31
N SER A 51 0.33 4.80 10.17
CA SER A 51 -1.05 4.36 10.40
C SER A 51 -2.00 5.13 9.50
N LEU A 52 -2.64 4.43 8.56
CA LEU A 52 -3.63 5.05 7.68
C LEU A 52 -4.96 5.27 8.41
N PRO A 53 -5.68 6.36 8.11
CA PRO A 53 -6.99 6.64 8.68
C PRO A 53 -7.99 5.55 8.32
N ASN A 54 -9.05 5.45 9.11
CA ASN A 54 -10.12 4.47 8.91
C ASN A 54 -10.72 4.64 7.51
N CYS A 55 -10.70 3.57 6.72
CA CYS A 55 -11.08 3.59 5.32
C CYS A 55 -12.03 2.42 5.03
N ASN A 56 -12.97 2.61 4.09
CA ASN A 56 -13.84 1.53 3.63
C ASN A 56 -12.99 0.37 3.06
N THR A 57 -13.55 -0.85 3.03
CA THR A 57 -12.91 -2.08 2.54
C THR A 57 -12.27 -1.91 1.16
N PHE A 58 -12.90 -1.14 0.25
CA PHE A 58 -12.34 -0.84 -1.06
C PHE A 58 -11.04 -0.02 -0.98
N TYR A 59 -11.03 1.07 -0.23
CA TYR A 59 -9.84 1.91 -0.05
C TYR A 59 -8.73 1.19 0.74
N ARG A 60 -9.10 0.30 1.68
CA ARG A 60 -8.13 -0.60 2.32
C ARG A 60 -7.47 -1.54 1.32
N MET A 61 -8.27 -2.15 0.43
CA MET A 61 -7.73 -3.00 -0.63
C MET A 61 -6.74 -2.22 -1.51
N LEU A 62 -7.07 -0.99 -1.92
CA LEU A 62 -6.15 -0.14 -2.68
C LEU A 62 -4.86 0.15 -1.91
N ALA A 63 -4.95 0.41 -0.60
CA ALA A 63 -3.77 0.61 0.23
C ALA A 63 -2.86 -0.62 0.33
N HIS A 64 -3.45 -1.81 0.44
CA HIS A 64 -2.71 -3.07 0.38
C HIS A 64 -1.97 -3.21 -0.97
N ARG A 65 -2.67 -3.02 -2.09
CA ARG A 65 -2.09 -3.13 -3.43
C ARG A 65 -0.97 -2.11 -3.68
N LEU A 66 -1.15 -0.88 -3.21
CA LEU A 66 -0.12 0.14 -3.33
C LEU A 66 1.09 -0.18 -2.45
N ALA A 67 0.86 -0.71 -1.24
CA ALA A 67 1.96 -1.11 -0.34
C ALA A 67 2.77 -2.25 -0.95
N ASP A 68 2.10 -3.24 -1.54
CA ASP A 68 2.74 -4.32 -2.31
C ASP A 68 3.59 -3.75 -3.46
N TYR A 69 3.08 -2.76 -4.20
CA TYR A 69 3.81 -2.13 -5.31
C TYR A 69 5.13 -1.46 -4.85
N TYR A 70 5.10 -0.80 -3.70
CA TYR A 70 6.30 -0.21 -3.09
C TYR A 70 7.11 -1.20 -2.25
N LEU A 71 6.73 -2.48 -2.17
CA LEU A 71 7.34 -3.49 -1.31
C LEU A 71 7.36 -3.09 0.17
N LEU A 72 6.34 -2.36 0.61
CA LEU A 72 6.11 -1.99 2.00
C LEU A 72 5.39 -3.11 2.75
N GLY A 73 5.73 -3.29 4.02
CA GLY A 73 5.02 -4.21 4.90
C GLY A 73 3.69 -3.58 5.28
N HIS A 74 2.62 -4.36 5.28
CA HIS A 74 1.29 -3.86 5.60
C HIS A 74 0.55 -4.82 6.52
N VAL A 75 -0.17 -4.30 7.51
CA VAL A 75 -0.99 -5.08 8.44
C VAL A 75 -2.30 -4.35 8.70
N VAL A 76 -3.39 -5.08 8.85
CA VAL A 76 -4.67 -4.49 9.25
C VAL A 76 -4.61 -4.17 10.73
N ASP A 77 -5.11 -3.00 11.13
CA ASP A 77 -5.20 -2.61 12.53
C ASP A 77 -6.09 -3.58 13.34
N ASN A 78 -5.89 -3.65 14.66
CA ASN A 78 -6.65 -4.54 15.55
C ASN A 78 -8.18 -4.26 15.52
N THR A 79 -8.58 -3.05 15.15
CA THR A 79 -9.99 -2.69 14.95
C THR A 79 -10.56 -3.14 13.60
N MET A 80 -9.74 -3.71 12.70
CA MET A 80 -10.09 -4.06 11.32
C MET A 80 -10.55 -2.88 10.45
N THR A 81 -10.39 -1.64 10.92
CA THR A 81 -10.87 -0.43 10.23
C THR A 81 -9.77 0.35 9.51
N GLY A 82 -8.50 0.12 9.86
CA GLY A 82 -7.33 0.82 9.29
C GLY A 82 -6.26 -0.15 8.79
N VAL A 83 -5.24 0.39 8.12
CA VAL A 83 -4.07 -0.36 7.67
C VAL A 83 -2.83 0.36 8.19
N LYS A 84 -1.94 -0.39 8.83
CA LYS A 84 -0.63 0.08 9.26
C LYS A 84 0.42 -0.37 8.26
N ILE A 85 1.24 0.56 7.82
CA ILE A 85 2.31 0.39 6.85
C ILE A 85 3.64 0.44 7.59
N THR A 86 4.58 -0.42 7.21
CA THR A 86 5.89 -0.57 7.84
C THR A 86 6.95 -0.62 6.75
N ARG A 87 8.11 -0.03 7.02
CA ARG A 87 9.22 -0.02 6.06
C ARG A 87 9.86 -1.40 6.02
N THR A 88 10.16 -1.86 4.81
CA THR A 88 11.00 -3.04 4.61
C THR A 88 12.35 -2.61 4.03
N PRO A 89 13.43 -3.39 4.24
CA PRO A 89 14.73 -3.12 3.64
C PRO A 89 14.74 -3.24 2.11
N TYR A 90 13.66 -3.74 1.50
CA TYR A 90 13.50 -3.91 0.06
C TYR A 90 12.50 -2.92 -0.55
N CYS A 91 12.06 -1.93 0.22
CA CYS A 91 11.10 -0.94 -0.25
C CYS A 91 11.62 -0.22 -1.50
N ARG A 92 10.75 -0.06 -2.49
CA ARG A 92 11.05 0.61 -3.77
C ARG A 92 10.85 2.11 -3.62
N MET A 93 11.71 2.94 -4.23
CA MET A 93 11.52 4.38 -4.47
C MET A 93 11.96 4.73 -5.89
#